data_AF-A0A268BU28-F1
#
_entry.id   AF-A0A268BU28-F1
#
_cell.length_a   1.000
_cell.length_b   1.000
_cell.length_c   1.000
_cell.angle_alpha   90.00
_cell.angle_beta   90.00
_cell.angle_gamma   90.00
#
_symmetry.space_group_name_H-M   'P 1'
#
loop_
_entity.id
_entity.type
_entity.pdbx_description
1 polymer ?
#
loop_
_entity_poly.entity_id
_entity_poly.type
_entity_poly.pdbx_seq_one_letter_code
_entity_poly.pdbx_strand_id
1 'polypeptide(L)'
;MHTSQGSSASSIMIDPTEITNIYKTLLAIMTELESNALPAIEKIKDTNFYKAGKAMEAMEAYPDANEKFMELQDHYARISTLVIHTLEKMIETDEAIAAKIIEALEV
;
A
#
# COMPACT_ATOMS: atom_id res chain seq x y z
N MET A 1 -42.95 8.16 10.92
CA MET A 1 -41.75 7.32 11.11
C MET A 1 -41.35 6.81 9.74
N HIS A 2 -40.32 7.38 9.13
CA HIS A 2 -39.81 6.97 7.81
C HIS A 2 -38.40 6.42 8.03
N THR A 3 -38.29 5.10 8.12
CA THR A 3 -37.01 4.40 8.16
C THR A 3 -36.58 4.09 6.73
N SER A 4 -35.74 4.93 6.13
CA SER A 4 -34.97 4.51 4.94
C SER A 4 -33.67 3.89 5.44
N GLN A 5 -33.56 2.59 5.25
CA GLN A 5 -32.37 1.78 5.46
C GLN A 5 -31.13 2.49 4.89
N GLY A 6 -30.17 2.76 5.76
CA GLY A 6 -28.82 3.15 5.37
C GLY A 6 -28.15 1.98 4.68
N SER A 7 -28.02 2.07 3.36
CA SER A 7 -26.82 1.56 2.71
C SER A 7 -25.75 2.60 3.00
N SER A 8 -25.03 2.42 4.10
CA SER A 8 -23.83 3.21 4.38
C SER A 8 -22.78 2.80 3.36
N ALA A 9 -22.86 3.36 2.15
CA ALA A 9 -21.68 3.52 1.31
C ALA A 9 -20.69 4.30 2.18
N SER A 10 -19.67 3.61 2.69
CA SER A 10 -18.67 4.18 3.57
C SER A 10 -18.04 5.36 2.85
N SER A 11 -18.46 6.58 3.19
CA SER A 11 -17.88 7.78 2.61
C SER A 11 -16.46 7.88 3.13
N ILE A 12 -15.49 7.88 2.21
CA ILE A 12 -14.09 8.11 2.55
C ILE A 12 -13.95 9.63 2.75
N MET A 13 -13.94 10.05 4.02
CA MET A 13 -13.63 11.42 4.41
C MET A 13 -12.12 11.53 4.64
N ILE A 14 -11.39 11.84 3.58
CA ILE A 14 -9.95 12.14 3.65
C ILE A 14 -9.64 13.35 2.78
N ASP A 15 -8.72 14.20 3.24
CA ASP A 15 -8.25 15.32 2.44
C ASP A 15 -7.43 14.81 1.24
N PRO A 16 -7.62 15.36 0.01
CA PRO A 16 -6.83 14.97 -1.18
C PRO A 16 -5.31 15.06 -0.99
N THR A 17 -4.83 16.03 -0.21
CA THR A 17 -3.41 16.18 0.12
C THR A 17 -2.94 15.05 1.03
N GLU A 18 -3.76 14.68 2.00
CA GLU A 18 -3.47 13.60 2.94
C GLU A 18 -3.36 12.25 2.23
N ILE A 19 -4.31 11.90 1.38
CA ILE A 19 -4.25 10.65 0.60
C ILE A 19 -3.08 10.65 -0.41
N THR A 20 -2.75 11.81 -0.98
CA THR A 20 -1.55 11.98 -1.83
C THR A 20 -0.26 11.76 -1.03
N ASN A 21 -0.19 12.23 0.22
CA ASN A 21 0.95 12.01 1.10
C ASN A 21 1.08 10.53 1.51
N ILE A 22 -0.05 9.85 1.76
CA ILE A 22 -0.07 8.41 2.00
C ILE A 22 0.49 7.66 0.79
N TYR A 23 0.03 8.00 -0.42
CA TYR A 23 0.55 7.42 -1.66
C TYR A 23 2.07 7.59 -1.80
N LYS A 24 2.59 8.81 -1.59
CA LYS A 24 4.05 9.08 -1.63
C LYS A 24 4.83 8.27 -0.61
N THR A 25 4.29 8.12 0.60
CA THR A 25 4.91 7.34 1.67
C THR A 25 4.96 5.86 1.30
N LEU A 26 3.86 5.32 0.77
CA LEU A 26 3.81 3.93 0.31
C LEU A 26 4.81 3.67 -0.83
N LEU A 27 4.92 4.60 -1.78
CA LEU A 27 5.92 4.51 -2.85
C LEU A 27 7.35 4.50 -2.32
N ALA A 28 7.66 5.36 -1.33
CA ALA A 28 8.97 5.37 -0.70
C ALA A 28 9.27 4.05 0.03
N ILE A 29 8.29 3.49 0.74
CA ILE A 29 8.44 2.19 1.42
C ILE A 29 8.69 1.08 0.38
N MET A 30 7.89 0.99 -0.68
CA MET A 30 8.09 -0.02 -1.72
C MET A 30 9.47 0.09 -2.37
N THR A 31 9.92 1.31 -2.66
CA THR A 31 11.26 1.57 -3.21
C THR A 31 12.36 1.07 -2.28
N GLU A 32 12.23 1.30 -0.97
CA GLU A 32 13.17 0.83 0.05
C GLU A 32 13.20 -0.71 0.14
N LEU A 33 12.02 -1.34 0.14
CA LEU A 33 11.90 -2.79 0.18
C LEU A 33 12.57 -3.44 -1.05
N GLU A 34 12.35 -2.88 -2.24
CA GLU A 34 12.89 -3.41 -3.49
C GLU A 34 14.38 -3.13 -3.68
N SER A 35 14.83 -1.91 -3.36
CA SER A 35 16.19 -1.47 -3.68
C SER A 35 17.22 -1.91 -2.64
N ASN A 36 16.82 -2.08 -1.38
CA ASN A 36 17.74 -2.34 -0.28
C ASN A 36 17.47 -3.69 0.37
N ALA A 37 16.22 -3.94 0.78
CA ALA A 37 15.95 -5.08 1.63
C ALA A 37 15.94 -6.43 0.89
N LEU A 38 15.32 -6.51 -0.30
CA LEU A 38 15.36 -7.72 -1.12
C LEU A 38 16.80 -8.14 -1.47
N PRO A 39 17.68 -7.24 -1.97
CA PRO A 39 19.08 -7.59 -2.22
C PRO A 39 19.84 -8.02 -0.96
N ALA A 40 19.57 -7.38 0.19
CA ALA A 40 20.20 -7.75 1.45
C ALA A 40 19.78 -9.16 1.90
N ILE A 41 18.50 -9.49 1.76
CA ILE A 41 17.96 -10.82 2.07
C ILE A 41 18.59 -11.90 1.18
N GLU A 42 18.67 -11.66 -0.14
CA GLU A 42 19.32 -12.60 -1.07
C GLU A 42 20.79 -12.81 -0.71
N LYS A 43 21.49 -11.71 -0.41
CA LYS A 43 22.90 -11.78 0.01
C LYS A 43 23.08 -12.62 1.26
N ILE A 44 22.18 -12.50 2.25
CA ILE A 44 22.25 -13.29 3.49
C ILE A 44 21.99 -14.78 3.21
N LYS A 45 20.96 -15.08 2.42
CA LYS A 45 20.61 -16.44 1.98
C LYS A 45 21.79 -17.14 1.31
N ASP A 46 22.56 -16.41 0.51
CA ASP A 46 23.69 -16.97 -0.24
C ASP A 46 25.00 -16.99 0.57
N THR A 47 25.01 -16.52 1.83
CA THR A 47 26.21 -16.58 2.66
C THR A 47 26.51 -18.00 3.10
N ASN A 48 27.74 -18.44 2.81
CA ASN A 48 28.27 -19.72 3.24
C ASN A 48 29.18 -19.59 4.47
N PHE A 49 29.07 -18.49 5.21
CA PHE A 49 30.00 -18.15 6.29
C PHE A 49 29.78 -19.01 7.54
N TYR A 50 28.52 -19.37 7.81
CA TYR A 50 28.14 -20.22 8.94
C TYR A 50 27.79 -21.63 8.46
N LYS A 51 28.78 -22.53 8.45
CA LYS A 51 28.60 -23.94 8.02
C LYS A 51 28.41 -24.94 9.16
N ALA A 52 28.60 -24.51 10.41
CA ALA A 52 28.44 -25.35 11.60
C ALA A 52 28.40 -24.51 12.89
N GLY A 53 27.96 -25.13 13.99
CA GLY A 53 27.98 -24.57 15.35
C GLY A 53 26.74 -23.73 15.68
N LYS A 54 26.73 -23.10 16.86
CA LYS A 54 25.58 -22.35 17.42
C LYS A 54 25.07 -21.21 16.52
N ALA A 55 25.88 -20.74 15.58
CA ALA A 55 25.47 -19.72 14.61
C ALA A 55 24.56 -20.26 13.50
N MET A 56 24.54 -21.58 13.27
CA MET A 56 23.65 -22.22 12.29
C MET A 56 22.19 -22.20 12.76
N GLU A 57 21.93 -22.30 14.07
CA GLU A 57 20.58 -22.12 14.63
C GLU A 57 20.00 -20.74 14.31
N ALA A 58 20.84 -19.70 14.27
CA ALA A 58 20.42 -18.36 13.86
C ALA A 58 20.17 -18.26 12.34
N MET A 59 20.83 -19.09 11.53
CA MET A 59 20.60 -19.18 10.08
C MET A 59 19.26 -19.87 9.76
N GLU A 60 18.78 -20.77 10.62
CA GLU A 60 17.49 -21.46 10.44
C GLU A 60 16.27 -20.51 10.54
N ALA A 61 16.40 -19.36 11.19
CA ALA A 61 15.32 -18.36 11.27
C ALA A 61 15.18 -17.49 10.00
N TYR A 62 16.18 -17.49 9.10
CA TYR A 62 16.17 -16.63 7.92
C TYR A 62 15.14 -17.03 6.85
N PRO A 63 14.91 -18.32 6.54
CA PRO A 63 13.84 -18.71 5.64
C PRO A 63 12.47 -18.17 6.05
N ASP A 64 12.10 -18.33 7.32
CA ASP A 64 10.83 -17.83 7.86
C ASP A 64 10.77 -16.30 7.83
N ALA A 65 11.87 -15.62 8.18
CA ALA A 65 11.95 -14.16 8.09
C ALA A 65 11.83 -13.65 6.65
N ASN A 66 12.39 -14.37 5.68
CA ASN A 66 12.29 -14.04 4.26
C ASN A 66 10.86 -14.20 3.75
N GLU A 67 10.17 -15.27 4.14
CA GLU A 67 8.76 -15.47 3.79
C GLU A 67 7.89 -14.34 4.35
N LYS A 68 8.09 -13.97 5.62
CA LYS A 68 7.41 -12.83 6.23
C LYS A 68 7.73 -11.50 5.55
N PHE A 69 8.94 -11.36 5.02
CA PHE A 69 9.32 -10.18 4.27
C PHE A 69 8.61 -10.10 2.91
N MET A 70 8.48 -11.23 2.21
CA MET A 70 7.69 -11.31 0.97
C MET A 70 6.21 -11.01 1.21
N GLU A 71 5.63 -11.54 2.30
CA GLU A 71 4.26 -11.18 2.72
C GLU A 71 4.11 -9.66 2.96
N LEU A 72 5.11 -9.04 3.62
CA LEU A 72 5.10 -7.60 3.87
C LEU A 72 5.12 -6.80 2.57
N GLN A 73 5.96 -7.19 1.60
CA GLN A 73 6.01 -6.57 0.28
C GLN A 73 4.66 -6.66 -0.43
N ASP A 74 4.03 -7.84 -0.43
CA ASP A 74 2.75 -8.07 -1.08
C ASP A 74 1.63 -7.23 -0.45
N HIS A 75 1.65 -7.10 0.89
CA HIS A 75 0.74 -6.19 1.59
C HIS A 75 0.91 -4.74 1.19
N TYR A 76 2.15 -4.22 1.11
CA TYR A 76 2.38 -2.83 0.68
C TYR A 76 1.98 -2.59 -0.77
N ALA A 77 2.22 -3.56 -1.67
CA ALA A 77 1.77 -3.49 -3.06
C ALA A 77 0.23 -3.43 -3.16
N ARG A 78 -0.46 -4.28 -2.38
CA ARG A 78 -1.92 -4.30 -2.33
C ARG A 78 -2.50 -3.00 -1.75
N ILE A 79 -1.95 -2.50 -0.65
CA ILE A 79 -2.38 -1.22 -0.04
C ILE A 79 -2.20 -0.08 -1.03
N SER A 80 -1.08 -0.02 -1.73
CA SER A 80 -0.79 1.00 -2.73
C SER A 80 -1.81 1.00 -3.86
N THR A 81 -2.18 -0.19 -4.35
CA THR A 81 -3.22 -0.35 -5.37
C THR A 81 -4.57 0.21 -4.89
N LEU A 82 -4.95 -0.05 -3.63
CA LEU A 82 -6.20 0.48 -3.06
C LEU A 82 -6.17 2.00 -2.92
N VAL A 83 -5.03 2.57 -2.51
CA VAL A 83 -4.87 4.03 -2.39
C VAL A 83 -4.94 4.71 -3.74
N ILE A 84 -4.27 4.16 -4.76
CA ILE A 84 -4.35 4.66 -6.15
C ILE A 84 -5.79 4.62 -6.64
N HIS A 85 -6.48 3.49 -6.47
CA HIS A 85 -7.87 3.37 -6.89
C HIS A 85 -8.78 4.40 -6.19
N THR A 86 -8.52 4.67 -4.91
CA THR A 86 -9.27 5.66 -4.15
C THR A 86 -9.02 7.07 -4.70
N LEU A 87 -7.77 7.42 -5.00
CA LEU A 87 -7.40 8.69 -5.63
C LEU A 87 -8.11 8.89 -6.98
N GLU A 88 -8.09 7.86 -7.84
CA GLU A 88 -8.80 7.88 -9.13
C GLU A 88 -10.30 8.14 -8.93
N LYS A 89 -10.93 7.46 -7.97
CA LYS A 89 -12.36 7.66 -7.67
C LYS A 89 -12.67 9.04 -7.12
N MET A 90 -11.78 9.64 -6.33
CA MET A 90 -11.93 11.01 -5.87
C MET A 90 -11.90 12.00 -7.05
N ILE A 91 -10.96 11.83 -7.97
CA ILE A 91 -10.85 12.66 -9.18
C ILE A 91 -12.11 12.54 -10.05
N GLU A 92 -12.53 11.31 -10.37
CA GLU A 92 -13.74 11.06 -11.17
C GLU A 92 -14.99 11.68 -10.52
N THR A 93 -15.10 11.62 -9.19
CA THR A 93 -16.23 12.18 -8.45
C THR A 93 -16.21 13.70 -8.51
N ASP A 94 -15.05 14.34 -8.33
CA ASP A 94 -14.90 15.79 -8.40
C ASP A 94 -15.21 16.32 -9.81
N GLU A 95 -14.72 15.65 -10.86
CA GLU A 95 -15.02 15.99 -12.25
C GLU A 95 -16.53 15.89 -12.55
N ALA A 96 -17.18 14.83 -12.10
CA ALA A 96 -18.62 14.64 -12.28
C ALA A 96 -19.45 15.70 -11.53
N ILE A 97 -19.00 16.14 -10.36
CA ILE A 97 -19.64 17.23 -9.61
C ILE A 97 -19.43 18.56 -10.34
N ALA A 98 -18.21 18.86 -10.79
CA ALA A 98 -17.90 20.08 -11.51
C ALA A 98 -18.74 20.22 -12.79
N ALA A 99 -18.86 19.15 -13.58
CA ALA A 99 -19.70 19.12 -14.79
C ALA A 99 -21.16 19.47 -14.49
N LYS A 100 -21.74 18.90 -13.42
CA LYS A 100 -23.11 19.20 -12.98
C LYS A 100 -23.29 20.65 -12.54
N ILE A 101 -22.28 21.23 -11.89
CA ILE A 101 -22.31 22.64 -11.48
C ILE A 101 -22.28 23.55 -12.72
N ILE A 102 -21.42 23.25 -13.70
CA ILE A 102 -21.34 24.02 -14.96
C ILE A 102 -22.67 23.96 -15.70
N GLU A 103 -23.25 22.76 -15.87
CA GLU A 103 -24.57 22.57 -16.49
C GLU A 103 -25.67 23.37 -15.79
N ALA A 104 -25.64 23.44 -14.46
CA ALA A 104 -26.60 24.23 -13.68
C ALA A 104 -26.40 25.76 -13.79
N LEU A 105 -25.20 26.21 -14.18
CA LEU A 105 -24.86 27.63 -14.35
C LEU A 105 -25.08 28.12 -15.79
N GLU A 106 -25.06 27.23 -16.79
CA GLU A 106 -25.34 27.53 -18.20
C GLU A 106 -26.85 27.63 -18.52
N VAL A 107 -27.58 28.48 -17.79
CA VAL A 107 -28.93 28.94 -18.20
C VAL A 107 -28.82 29.94 -19.35
#